data_AF-A0A7S3CS34-F1
#
_entry.id   AF-A0A7S3CS34-F1
#
_cell.length_a   1.000
_cell.length_b   1.000
_cell.length_c   1.000
_cell.angle_alpha   90.00
_cell.angle_beta   90.00
_cell.angle_gamma   90.00
#
_symmetry.space_group_name_H-M   'P 1'
#
loop_
_entity.id
_entity.type
_entity.pdbx_description
1 polymer ?
#
loop_
_entity_poly.entity_id
_entity_poly.type
_entity_poly.pdbx_seq_one_letter_code
_entity_poly.pdbx_strand_id
1 'polypeptide(L)'
;MFSVDLLIKSVQTKFDAFVAHYDVVITTEEYAAISDDVKKSYDAILIQMGSIAMDVLADQMKINSNLLWVHALSAGIDGIVANQQFKESPIPLTNAKGAYSEILGEFILAGVLYHTKHIEKFVQQKQDKSWTQIPITYARKKTLAIIGFGDIGSACAKAVKMGLGMRVIGVKRNPKDVTAEQ
;
A
#
# COMPACT_ATOMS: atom_id res chain seq x y z
N MET A 1 7.47 -17.42 3.19
CA MET A 1 6.66 -16.87 2.08
C MET A 1 5.24 -16.75 2.61
N PHE A 2 4.89 -15.62 3.21
CA PHE A 2 3.50 -15.38 3.64
C PHE A 2 2.70 -15.19 2.35
N SER A 3 1.84 -16.16 2.02
CA SER A 3 1.13 -16.15 0.75
C SER A 3 0.13 -14.99 0.71
N VAL A 4 0.13 -14.26 -0.40
CA VAL A 4 -0.88 -13.26 -0.76
C VAL A 4 -2.30 -13.87 -0.68
N ASP A 5 -2.43 -15.19 -0.80
CA ASP A 5 -3.68 -15.95 -0.67
C ASP A 5 -4.41 -15.74 0.66
N LEU A 6 -3.68 -15.53 1.76
CA LEU A 6 -4.28 -15.42 3.10
C LEU A 6 -5.00 -14.08 3.28
N LEU A 7 -4.44 -13.00 2.74
CA LEU A 7 -5.06 -11.68 2.83
C LEU A 7 -6.30 -11.61 1.93
N ILE A 8 -6.18 -12.09 0.69
CA ILE A 8 -7.30 -12.13 -0.28
C ILE A 8 -8.44 -12.95 0.29
N LYS A 9 -8.19 -14.16 0.80
CA LYS A 9 -9.25 -14.99 1.41
C LYS A 9 -9.92 -14.30 2.60
N SER A 10 -9.15 -13.61 3.47
CA SER A 10 -9.75 -12.93 4.63
C SER A 10 -10.64 -11.75 4.25
N VAL A 11 -10.26 -11.01 3.21
CA VAL A 11 -11.06 -9.91 2.67
C VAL A 11 -12.31 -10.49 2.00
N GLN A 12 -12.14 -11.54 1.20
CA GLN A 12 -13.21 -12.22 0.50
C GLN A 12 -14.28 -12.76 1.45
N THR A 13 -13.88 -13.50 2.50
CA THR A 13 -14.80 -14.02 3.53
C THR A 13 -15.56 -12.91 4.26
N LYS A 14 -14.90 -11.78 4.54
CA LYS A 14 -15.61 -10.64 5.14
C LYS A 14 -16.57 -10.01 4.15
N PHE A 15 -16.17 -9.86 2.89
CA PHE A 15 -17.01 -9.30 1.83
C PHE A 15 -18.26 -10.15 1.59
N ASP A 16 -18.12 -11.47 1.51
CA ASP A 16 -19.23 -12.44 1.38
C ASP A 16 -20.29 -12.25 2.48
N ALA A 17 -19.89 -11.80 3.68
CA ALA A 17 -20.81 -11.57 4.79
C ALA A 17 -21.58 -10.24 4.69
N PHE A 18 -21.14 -9.30 3.87
CA PHE A 18 -21.72 -7.94 3.76
C PHE A 18 -22.41 -7.67 2.43
N VAL A 19 -22.06 -8.40 1.36
CA VAL A 19 -22.70 -8.25 0.04
C VAL A 19 -23.27 -9.58 -0.45
N ALA A 20 -24.49 -9.51 -0.98
CA ALA A 20 -25.19 -10.69 -1.51
C ALA A 20 -24.51 -11.27 -2.77
N HIS A 21 -23.80 -10.42 -3.53
CA HIS A 21 -23.12 -10.80 -4.76
C HIS A 21 -22.04 -9.74 -5.09
N TYR A 22 -20.90 -10.18 -5.61
CA TYR A 22 -19.87 -9.34 -6.21
C TYR A 22 -19.11 -10.15 -7.27
N ASP A 23 -18.57 -9.44 -8.25
CA ASP A 23 -17.71 -10.02 -9.27
C ASP A 23 -16.25 -9.73 -8.94
N VAL A 24 -15.42 -10.77 -8.96
CA VAL A 24 -13.96 -10.64 -8.87
C VAL A 24 -13.40 -10.71 -10.27
N VAL A 25 -12.74 -9.65 -10.69
CA VAL A 25 -12.13 -9.53 -12.01
C VAL A 25 -10.64 -9.32 -11.83
N ILE A 26 -9.85 -10.27 -12.33
CA ILE A 26 -8.39 -10.31 -12.20
C ILE A 26 -7.73 -9.96 -13.53
N THR A 27 -8.33 -10.36 -14.65
CA THR A 27 -7.78 -10.10 -16.00
C THR A 27 -8.72 -9.28 -16.90
N THR A 28 -8.14 -8.70 -17.96
CA THR A 28 -8.91 -7.94 -18.95
C THR A 28 -9.88 -8.84 -19.72
N GLU A 29 -9.52 -10.10 -19.95
CA GLU A 29 -10.39 -11.08 -20.61
C GLU A 29 -11.61 -11.42 -19.75
N GLU A 30 -11.41 -11.60 -18.43
CA GLU A 30 -12.52 -11.79 -17.48
C GLU A 30 -13.45 -10.59 -17.49
N TYR A 31 -12.91 -9.38 -17.48
CA TYR A 31 -13.71 -8.15 -17.58
C TYR A 31 -14.49 -8.08 -18.90
N ALA A 32 -13.83 -8.40 -20.02
CA ALA A 32 -14.43 -8.34 -21.35
C ALA A 32 -15.57 -9.35 -21.51
N ALA A 33 -15.50 -10.50 -20.84
CA ALA A 33 -16.54 -11.54 -20.88
C ALA A 33 -17.83 -11.15 -20.15
N ILE A 34 -17.79 -10.15 -19.25
CA ILE A 34 -18.98 -9.66 -18.55
C ILE A 34 -19.82 -8.81 -19.52
N SER A 35 -21.13 -9.08 -19.58
CA SER A 35 -22.03 -8.33 -20.45
C SER A 35 -22.18 -6.88 -19.99
N ASP A 36 -22.47 -5.98 -20.94
CA ASP A 36 -22.64 -4.55 -20.64
C ASP A 36 -23.78 -4.29 -19.64
N ASP A 37 -24.85 -5.09 -19.68
CA ASP A 37 -25.96 -4.96 -18.74
C ASP A 37 -25.53 -5.23 -17.29
N VAL A 38 -24.64 -6.22 -17.09
CA VAL A 38 -24.05 -6.52 -15.78
C VAL A 38 -23.02 -5.45 -15.40
N LYS A 39 -22.15 -5.04 -16.33
CA LYS A 39 -21.19 -3.95 -16.07
C LYS A 39 -21.86 -2.65 -15.61
N LYS A 40 -23.06 -2.34 -16.11
CA LYS A 40 -23.84 -1.14 -15.78
C LYS A 40 -24.64 -1.27 -14.48
N SER A 41 -24.72 -2.46 -13.88
CA SER A 41 -25.40 -2.67 -12.61
C SER A 41 -24.47 -2.49 -11.40
N TYR A 42 -23.18 -2.29 -11.61
CA TYR A 42 -22.24 -2.05 -10.52
C TYR A 42 -22.44 -0.67 -9.89
N ASP A 43 -22.87 -0.65 -8.63
CA ASP A 43 -22.97 0.56 -7.83
C ASP A 43 -21.61 0.95 -7.20
N ALA A 44 -20.68 0.00 -7.08
CA ALA A 44 -19.37 0.22 -6.47
C ALA A 44 -18.25 -0.59 -7.13
N ILE A 45 -17.03 -0.03 -7.14
CA ILE A 45 -15.82 -0.70 -7.64
C ILE A 45 -14.74 -0.66 -6.57
N LEU A 46 -14.18 -1.84 -6.26
CA LEU A 46 -13.01 -1.98 -5.38
C LEU A 46 -11.77 -2.24 -6.24
N ILE A 47 -10.80 -1.35 -6.13
CA ILE A 47 -9.57 -1.38 -6.93
C ILE A 47 -8.43 -1.92 -6.08
N GLN A 48 -7.91 -3.08 -6.46
CA GLN A 48 -6.60 -3.55 -6.01
C GLN A 48 -5.49 -3.01 -6.93
N MET A 49 -4.31 -2.74 -6.38
CA MET A 49 -3.14 -2.40 -7.21
C MET A 49 -2.81 -3.57 -8.17
N GLY A 50 -2.86 -3.29 -9.47
CA GLY A 50 -2.66 -4.26 -10.55
C GLY A 50 -3.10 -3.69 -11.91
N SER A 51 -2.54 -4.19 -13.01
CA SER A 51 -2.50 -3.51 -14.31
C SER A 51 -3.83 -3.34 -15.06
N ILE A 52 -4.95 -3.92 -14.61
CA ILE A 52 -6.26 -3.79 -15.29
C ILE A 52 -7.20 -2.75 -14.67
N ALA A 53 -6.94 -2.32 -13.43
CA ALA A 53 -7.92 -1.53 -12.68
C ALA A 53 -8.23 -0.19 -13.33
N MET A 54 -7.24 0.41 -14.01
CA MET A 54 -7.44 1.68 -14.70
C MET A 54 -8.27 1.51 -15.97
N ASP A 55 -8.12 0.39 -16.68
CA ASP A 55 -8.91 0.08 -17.87
C ASP A 55 -10.37 -0.18 -17.50
N VAL A 56 -10.60 -0.98 -16.45
CA VAL A 56 -11.93 -1.23 -15.88
C VAL A 56 -12.59 0.07 -15.44
N LEU A 57 -11.87 0.91 -14.67
CA LEU A 57 -12.41 2.20 -14.24
C LEU A 57 -12.72 3.10 -15.43
N ALA A 58 -11.83 3.20 -16.42
CA ALA A 58 -12.05 4.02 -17.59
C ALA A 58 -13.25 3.56 -18.43
N ASP A 59 -13.49 2.25 -18.53
CA ASP A 59 -14.66 1.69 -19.19
C ASP A 59 -15.94 1.97 -18.40
N GLN A 60 -15.95 1.69 -17.10
CA GLN A 60 -17.08 1.94 -16.20
C GLN A 60 -17.48 3.42 -16.19
N MET A 61 -16.52 4.34 -16.17
CA MET A 61 -16.78 5.78 -16.26
C MET A 61 -17.47 6.18 -17.57
N LYS A 62 -17.31 5.41 -18.66
CA LYS A 62 -17.97 5.67 -19.94
C LYS A 62 -19.34 5.04 -20.03
N ILE A 63 -19.50 3.80 -19.56
CA ILE A 63 -20.70 3.00 -19.82
C ILE A 63 -21.70 3.00 -18.67
N ASN A 64 -21.26 3.24 -17.43
CA ASN A 64 -22.06 3.03 -16.22
C ASN A 64 -22.41 4.37 -15.55
N SER A 65 -23.65 4.82 -15.75
CA SER A 65 -24.19 6.02 -15.09
C SER A 65 -24.66 5.80 -13.65
N ASN A 66 -24.70 4.54 -13.19
CA ASN A 66 -25.18 4.15 -11.87
C ASN A 66 -24.05 4.02 -10.85
N LEU A 67 -22.78 4.13 -11.28
CA LEU A 67 -21.64 3.98 -10.37
C LEU A 67 -21.66 5.04 -9.27
N LEU A 68 -21.79 4.60 -8.02
CA LEU A 68 -21.93 5.46 -6.84
C LEU A 68 -20.64 5.60 -6.03
N TRP A 69 -19.71 4.65 -6.11
CA TRP A 69 -18.53 4.64 -5.23
C TRP A 69 -17.33 3.90 -5.80
N VAL A 70 -16.13 4.45 -5.58
CA VAL A 70 -14.87 3.76 -5.85
C VAL A 70 -14.02 3.71 -4.59
N HIS A 71 -13.47 2.52 -4.30
CA HIS A 71 -12.58 2.30 -3.17
C HIS A 71 -11.25 1.72 -3.63
N ALA A 72 -10.15 2.40 -3.32
CA ALA A 72 -8.81 1.85 -3.50
C ALA A 72 -8.41 1.02 -2.28
N LEU A 73 -8.08 -0.25 -2.51
CA LEU A 73 -7.46 -1.10 -1.48
C LEU A 73 -6.02 -0.66 -1.16
N SER A 74 -5.45 0.28 -1.92
CA SER A 74 -4.16 0.90 -1.63
C SER A 74 -4.30 2.17 -0.78
N ALA A 75 -3.23 2.57 -0.09
CA ALA A 75 -3.16 3.90 0.52
C ALA A 75 -2.93 5.00 -0.53
N GLY A 76 -2.09 4.72 -1.53
CA GLY A 76 -1.85 5.62 -2.67
C GLY A 76 -2.96 5.53 -3.71
N ILE A 77 -3.36 6.66 -4.28
CA ILE A 77 -4.45 6.77 -5.26
C ILE A 77 -4.02 7.51 -6.54
N ASP A 78 -2.72 7.77 -6.71
CA ASP A 78 -2.17 8.59 -7.78
C ASP A 78 -2.61 8.13 -9.17
N GLY A 79 -2.65 6.81 -9.42
CA GLY A 79 -3.13 6.24 -10.68
C GLY A 79 -4.61 6.52 -10.95
N ILE A 80 -5.46 6.46 -9.93
CA ILE A 80 -6.91 6.70 -10.06
C ILE A 80 -7.16 8.19 -10.36
N VAL A 81 -6.52 9.09 -9.60
CA VAL A 81 -6.71 10.53 -9.76
C VAL A 81 -6.02 11.13 -10.98
N ALA A 82 -5.13 10.36 -11.63
CA ALA A 82 -4.58 10.72 -12.94
C ALA A 82 -5.62 10.60 -14.08
N ASN A 83 -6.70 9.84 -13.87
CA ASN A 83 -7.82 9.79 -14.81
C ASN A 83 -8.67 11.07 -14.65
N GLN A 84 -8.61 11.95 -15.65
CA GLN A 84 -9.30 13.25 -15.60
C GLN A 84 -10.83 13.11 -15.56
N GLN A 85 -11.40 12.15 -16.30
CA GLN A 85 -12.84 11.89 -16.30
C GLN A 85 -13.33 11.48 -14.91
N PHE A 86 -12.58 10.62 -14.21
CA PHE A 86 -12.89 10.25 -12.84
C PHE A 86 -12.71 11.43 -11.88
N LYS A 87 -11.62 12.18 -12.01
CA LYS A 87 -11.31 13.35 -11.16
C LYS A 87 -12.36 14.45 -11.24
N GLU A 88 -12.99 14.65 -12.40
CA GLU A 88 -14.06 15.62 -12.62
C GLU A 88 -15.45 15.06 -12.27
N SER A 89 -15.56 13.75 -12.03
CA SER A 89 -16.82 13.11 -11.67
C SER A 89 -17.24 13.42 -10.23
N PRO A 90 -18.55 13.36 -9.92
CA PRO A 90 -19.03 13.49 -8.55
C PRO A 90 -18.84 12.22 -7.71
N ILE A 91 -18.25 11.15 -8.28
CA ILE A 91 -18.19 9.84 -7.64
C ILE A 91 -17.17 9.86 -6.50
N PRO A 92 -17.57 9.56 -5.25
CA PRO A 92 -16.66 9.53 -4.12
C PRO A 92 -15.57 8.47 -4.29
N LEU A 93 -14.33 8.88 -4.03
CA LEU A 93 -13.16 8.01 -3.92
C LEU A 93 -12.72 7.87 -2.47
N THR A 94 -12.59 6.64 -2.01
CA THR A 94 -12.00 6.31 -0.70
C THR A 94 -10.78 5.41 -0.87
N ASN A 95 -9.96 5.27 0.17
CA ASN A 95 -8.75 4.46 0.11
C ASN A 95 -8.47 3.76 1.44
N ALA A 96 -7.49 2.84 1.43
CA ALA A 96 -7.04 2.12 2.62
C ALA A 96 -5.96 2.89 3.41
N LYS A 97 -6.10 4.22 3.53
CA LYS A 97 -5.18 5.04 4.33
C LYS A 97 -5.14 4.54 5.78
N GLY A 98 -3.94 4.46 6.36
CA GLY A 98 -3.72 4.00 7.74
C GLY A 98 -3.58 2.49 7.90
N ALA A 99 -4.18 1.68 7.01
CA ALA A 99 -4.23 0.21 7.13
C ALA A 99 -2.85 -0.48 7.09
N TYR A 100 -1.85 0.15 6.48
CA TYR A 100 -0.52 -0.43 6.26
C TYR A 100 0.58 0.14 7.17
N SER A 101 0.23 1.03 8.10
CA SER A 101 1.23 1.83 8.81
C SER A 101 2.18 0.98 9.67
N GLU A 102 1.65 0.02 10.44
CA GLU A 102 2.46 -0.82 11.32
C GLU A 102 3.38 -1.76 10.56
N ILE A 103 2.85 -2.50 9.57
CA ILE A 103 3.63 -3.45 8.76
C ILE A 103 4.75 -2.74 7.97
N LEU A 104 4.48 -1.53 7.46
CA LEU A 104 5.51 -0.73 6.80
C LEU A 104 6.52 -0.15 7.79
N GLY A 105 6.11 0.14 9.03
CA GLY A 105 7.01 0.49 10.11
C GLY A 105 8.00 -0.63 10.44
N GLU A 106 7.52 -1.87 10.54
CA GLU A 106 8.36 -3.06 10.69
C GLU A 106 9.30 -3.24 9.51
N PHE A 107 8.79 -3.07 8.29
CA PHE A 107 9.60 -3.19 7.07
C PHE A 107 10.74 -2.18 7.02
N ILE A 108 10.50 -0.91 7.39
CA ILE A 108 11.54 0.10 7.46
C ILE A 108 12.57 -0.21 8.56
N LEU A 109 12.12 -0.69 9.73
CA LEU A 109 13.04 -1.15 10.78
C LEU A 109 13.96 -2.27 10.27
N ALA A 110 13.39 -3.26 9.58
CA ALA A 110 14.13 -4.34 8.97
C ALA A 110 15.13 -3.84 7.92
N GLY A 111 14.73 -2.93 7.04
CA GLY A 111 15.61 -2.32 6.04
C GLY A 111 16.78 -1.56 6.67
N VAL A 112 16.54 -0.79 7.73
CA VAL A 112 17.61 -0.11 8.48
C VAL A 112 18.61 -1.11 9.04
N LEU A 113 18.15 -2.20 9.65
CA LEU A 113 19.05 -3.24 10.17
C LEU A 113 19.78 -3.99 9.05
N TYR A 114 19.09 -4.32 7.96
CA TYR A 114 19.66 -4.97 6.80
C TYR A 114 20.91 -4.23 6.31
N HIS A 115 20.77 -2.92 6.06
CA HIS A 115 21.88 -2.11 5.58
C HIS A 115 22.92 -1.80 6.64
N THR A 116 22.53 -1.48 7.88
CA THR A 116 23.49 -1.12 8.92
C THR A 116 24.31 -2.31 9.41
N LYS A 117 23.80 -3.54 9.27
CA LYS A 117 24.50 -4.77 9.63
C LYS A 117 25.13 -5.49 8.45
N HIS A 118 25.01 -4.97 7.23
CA HIS A 118 25.51 -5.63 6.03
C HIS A 118 25.04 -7.09 5.91
N ILE A 119 23.76 -7.33 6.19
CA ILE A 119 23.20 -8.70 6.22
C ILE A 119 23.46 -9.42 4.90
N GLU A 120 23.40 -8.70 3.77
CA GLU A 120 23.73 -9.22 2.45
C GLU A 120 25.12 -9.85 2.37
N LYS A 121 26.12 -9.23 3.01
CA LYS A 121 27.50 -9.71 2.99
C LYS A 121 27.66 -10.96 3.86
N PHE A 122 26.98 -11.02 5.00
CA PHE A 122 27.00 -12.23 5.82
C PHE A 122 26.33 -13.42 5.12
N VAL A 123 25.28 -13.17 4.33
CA VAL A 123 24.66 -14.22 3.50
C VAL A 123 25.64 -14.71 2.43
N GLN A 124 26.36 -13.82 1.76
CA GLN A 124 27.40 -14.19 0.79
C GLN A 124 28.55 -14.97 1.45
N GLN A 125 29.10 -14.48 2.55
CA GLN A 125 30.16 -15.18 3.30
C GLN A 125 29.76 -16.59 3.74
N LYS A 126 28.49 -16.78 4.13
CA LYS A 126 27.96 -18.10 4.46
C LYS A 126 27.96 -19.03 3.24
N GLN A 127 27.58 -18.53 2.07
CA GLN A 127 27.60 -19.30 0.81
C GLN A 127 29.04 -19.67 0.41
N ASP A 128 29.95 -18.72 0.55
CA ASP A 128 31.38 -18.88 0.20
C ASP A 128 32.18 -19.63 1.28
N LYS A 129 31.55 -19.94 2.43
CA LYS A 129 32.18 -20.52 3.62
C LYS A 129 33.39 -19.72 4.11
N SER A 130 33.38 -18.41 3.90
CA SER A 130 34.48 -17.51 4.23
C SER A 130 34.04 -16.50 5.29
N TRP A 131 34.40 -16.76 6.56
CA TRP A 131 33.97 -15.97 7.71
C TRP A 131 35.00 -14.90 8.04
N THR A 132 34.88 -13.75 7.40
CA THR A 132 35.77 -12.60 7.65
C THR A 132 35.02 -11.50 8.39
N GLN A 133 35.71 -10.80 9.29
CA GLN A 133 35.09 -9.74 10.07
C GLN A 133 34.75 -8.55 9.16
N ILE A 134 33.49 -8.10 9.24
CA ILE A 134 33.02 -6.91 8.52
C ILE A 134 32.69 -5.83 9.55
N PRO A 135 33.21 -4.60 9.39
CA PRO A 135 32.79 -3.48 10.22
C PRO A 135 31.32 -3.17 9.97
N ILE A 136 30.52 -3.14 11.03
CA ILE A 136 29.09 -2.82 10.97
C ILE A 136 28.82 -1.38 11.40
N THR A 137 27.71 -0.84 10.92
CA THR A 137 27.23 0.47 11.35
C THR A 137 26.33 0.34 12.58
N TYR A 138 26.56 1.20 13.58
CA TYR A 138 25.65 1.33 14.71
C TYR A 138 24.49 2.28 14.37
N ALA A 139 23.32 1.72 14.07
CA ALA A 139 22.13 2.46 13.66
C ALA A 139 21.78 3.62 14.61
N ARG A 140 21.89 3.43 15.94
CA ARG A 140 21.59 4.45 16.96
C ARG A 140 22.36 5.76 16.78
N LYS A 141 23.58 5.72 16.23
CA LYS A 141 24.41 6.92 15.97
C LYS A 141 24.08 7.60 14.64
N LYS A 142 23.13 7.07 13.88
CA LYS A 142 22.68 7.64 12.60
C LYS A 142 21.37 8.39 12.80
N THR A 143 21.04 9.21 11.80
CA THR A 143 19.78 9.95 11.74
C THR A 143 18.97 9.44 10.55
N LEU A 144 17.69 9.15 10.76
CA LEU A 144 16.76 8.83 9.68
C LEU A 144 15.97 10.09 9.31
N ALA A 145 16.04 10.51 8.05
CA ALA A 145 15.15 11.53 7.50
C ALA A 145 13.97 10.84 6.80
N ILE A 146 12.74 11.27 7.10
CA ILE A 146 11.51 10.72 6.53
C ILE A 146 10.81 11.81 5.75
N ILE A 147 10.71 11.64 4.44
CA ILE A 147 10.00 12.55 3.54
C ILE A 147 8.58 12.04 3.39
N GLY A 148 7.59 12.81 3.87
CA GLY A 148 6.21 12.38 3.96
C GLY A 148 5.83 11.90 5.35
N PHE A 149 5.79 12.83 6.31
CA PHE A 149 5.39 12.56 7.70
C PHE A 149 3.85 12.51 7.87
N GLY A 150 3.24 11.50 7.25
CA GLY A 150 1.86 11.06 7.49
C GLY A 150 1.83 9.76 8.30
N ASP A 151 0.71 9.02 8.27
CA ASP A 151 0.48 7.82 9.10
C ASP A 151 1.59 6.75 8.95
N ILE A 152 2.02 6.47 7.71
CA ILE A 152 3.11 5.53 7.45
C ILE A 152 4.46 6.09 7.96
N GLY A 153 4.73 7.36 7.67
CA GLY A 153 5.98 8.02 8.07
C GLY A 153 6.16 8.08 9.58
N SER A 154 5.09 8.38 10.33
CA SER A 154 5.12 8.38 11.80
C SER A 154 5.25 6.98 12.38
N ALA A 155 4.59 5.97 11.80
CA ALA A 155 4.77 4.58 12.22
C ALA A 155 6.22 4.11 12.00
N CYS A 156 6.84 4.46 10.88
CA CYS A 156 8.26 4.20 10.62
C CYS A 156 9.16 4.91 11.63
N ALA A 157 8.88 6.18 11.93
CA ALA A 157 9.61 6.95 12.93
C ALA A 157 9.53 6.32 14.31
N LYS A 158 8.33 5.91 14.73
CA LYS A 158 8.09 5.22 16.00
C LYS A 158 8.88 3.92 16.08
N ALA A 159 8.81 3.08 15.04
CA ALA A 159 9.51 1.80 14.99
C ALA A 159 11.03 1.96 15.17
N VAL A 160 11.67 2.87 14.42
CA VAL A 160 13.14 3.04 14.52
C VAL A 160 13.57 3.82 15.76
N LYS A 161 12.77 4.80 16.22
CA LYS A 161 13.09 5.59 17.41
C LYS A 161 12.96 4.75 18.67
N MET A 162 11.87 3.99 18.82
CA MET A 162 11.66 3.13 19.98
C MET A 162 12.49 1.86 19.91
N GLY A 163 12.62 1.24 18.73
CA GLY A 163 13.34 -0.03 18.56
C GLY A 163 14.86 0.12 18.55
N LEU A 164 15.41 1.19 17.96
CA LEU A 164 16.86 1.36 17.77
C LEU A 164 17.43 2.60 18.46
N GLY A 165 16.59 3.47 19.04
CA GLY A 165 17.02 4.72 19.66
C GLY A 165 17.57 5.74 18.67
N MET A 166 17.17 5.66 17.39
CA MET A 166 17.67 6.57 16.35
C MET A 166 17.08 7.97 16.48
N ARG A 167 17.86 8.99 16.08
CA ARG A 167 17.32 10.32 15.82
C ARG A 167 16.52 10.31 14.52
N VAL A 168 15.31 10.88 14.54
CA VAL A 168 14.44 10.96 13.37
C VAL A 168 14.15 12.43 13.05
N ILE A 169 14.17 12.76 11.76
CA ILE A 169 13.71 14.04 11.22
C ILE A 169 12.54 13.73 10.27
N GLY A 170 11.33 14.15 10.64
CA GLY A 170 10.15 14.05 9.78
C GLY A 170 9.97 15.32 8.94
N VAL A 171 9.68 15.16 7.66
CA VAL A 171 9.39 16.27 6.73
C VAL A 171 7.94 16.16 6.27
N LYS A 172 7.17 17.22 6.50
CA LYS A 172 5.77 17.36 6.12
C LYS A 172 5.60 18.68 5.37
N ARG A 173 4.76 18.68 4.32
CA ARG A 173 4.46 19.89 3.52
C ARG A 173 4.00 21.05 4.41
N ASN A 174 3.10 20.76 5.34
CA ASN A 174 2.61 21.70 6.35
C ASN A 174 2.95 21.15 7.75
N PRO A 175 4.02 21.65 8.39
CA PRO A 175 4.42 21.17 9.72
C PRO A 175 3.37 21.40 10.82
N LYS A 176 2.44 22.35 10.63
CA LYS A 176 1.34 22.64 11.58
C LYS A 176 0.29 21.52 11.63
N ASP A 177 0.23 20.67 10.60
CA ASP A 177 -0.75 19.59 10.48
C ASP A 177 -0.25 18.27 11.11
N VAL A 178 0.76 18.35 12.00
CA VAL A 178 1.24 17.21 12.78
C VAL A 178 0.26 16.96 13.92
N THR A 179 -0.22 15.72 14.04
CA THR A 179 -1.17 15.31 15.08
C THR A 179 -0.44 14.80 16.33
N ALA A 180 -1.15 14.65 17.45
CA ALA A 180 -0.56 14.08 18.67
C ALA A 180 -0.08 12.61 18.51
N GLU A 181 -0.60 11.91 17.50
CA GLU A 181 -0.23 10.53 17.17
C GLU A 181 1.06 10.46 16.32
N GLN A 182 1.52 11.60 15.78
CA GLN A 182 2.70 11.74 14.90
C GLN A 182 3.90 12.32 15.67
#